data_AF-A0A4S2RQ43-F1
#
_entry.id   AF-A0A4S2RQ43-F1
#
_cell.length_a   1.000
_cell.length_b   1.000
_cell.length_c   1.000
_cell.angle_alpha   90.00
_cell.angle_beta   90.00
_cell.angle_gamma   90.00
#
_symmetry.space_group_name_H-M   'P 1'
#
loop_
_entity.id
_entity.type
_entity.pdbx_description
1 polymer ?
#
loop_
_entity_poly.entity_id
_entity_poly.type
_entity_poly.pdbx_seq_one_letter_code
_entity_poly.pdbx_strand_id
1 'polypeptide(L)'
;MFSRVGRWWVDTPRAIRWVVYVCLPLGALAITLGVYGDGHGWWDDRSFLTNLASSFASLLFGVPLALVVLSHLSAMQDVVVERRVAQRQARRVAEDFRNIFLNLLPSSDSTELREAIDRLDDDLGQMRRLMVEAPGDIDRLRLARSRAVVDFGNVSPIDYEAWAAHINRQWTVLDEEIRPAVLSASLNWLSAPAALRISQAVELLQTEPALFTDSEVDRRIRRRTDLRTNGDDVGNRVKQAQEWVGALRRTIELIESELPVLATRSSFN
;
A
#
# COMPACT_ATOMS: atom_id res chain seq x y z
N MET A 1 -7.68 -2.70 32.59
CA MET A 1 -8.19 -4.02 32.15
C MET A 1 -9.72 -4.05 32.09
N PHE A 2 -10.44 -3.60 33.12
CA PHE A 2 -11.90 -3.55 33.17
C PHE A 2 -12.60 -2.77 32.03
N SER A 3 -11.98 -1.70 31.51
CA SER A 3 -12.51 -0.93 30.38
C SER A 3 -12.53 -1.69 29.04
N ARG A 4 -11.70 -2.73 28.88
CA ARG A 4 -11.72 -3.58 27.69
C ARG A 4 -12.84 -4.62 27.76
N VAL A 5 -13.06 -5.20 28.93
CA VAL A 5 -14.13 -6.19 29.17
C VAL A 5 -15.51 -5.55 28.97
N GLY A 6 -15.71 -4.33 29.46
CA GLY A 6 -16.98 -3.62 29.30
C GLY A 6 -17.33 -3.35 27.83
N ARG A 7 -16.37 -2.89 27.02
CA ARG A 7 -16.58 -2.64 25.58
C ARG A 7 -16.90 -3.93 24.83
N TRP A 8 -16.13 -4.99 25.07
CA TRP A 8 -16.36 -6.29 24.46
C TRP A 8 -17.76 -6.87 24.76
N TRP A 9 -18.27 -6.67 25.99
CA TRP A 9 -19.62 -7.10 26.34
C TRP A 9 -20.71 -6.35 25.58
N VAL A 10 -20.51 -5.06 25.29
CA VAL A 10 -21.45 -4.26 24.51
C VAL A 10 -21.55 -4.76 23.06
N ASP A 11 -20.42 -5.17 22.50
CA ASP A 11 -20.29 -5.68 21.12
C ASP A 11 -20.80 -7.12 20.97
N THR A 12 -20.95 -7.85 22.08
CA THR A 12 -21.45 -9.23 22.06
C THR A 12 -22.89 -9.30 21.53
N PRO A 13 -23.21 -10.25 20.62
CA PRO A 13 -24.56 -10.43 20.10
C PRO A 13 -25.63 -10.49 21.19
N ARG A 14 -26.77 -9.82 20.97
CA ARG A 14 -27.86 -9.73 21.97
C ARG A 14 -28.35 -11.11 22.42
N ALA A 15 -28.36 -12.10 21.51
CA ALA A 15 -28.76 -13.47 21.82
C ALA A 15 -27.85 -14.12 22.87
N ILE A 16 -26.52 -13.99 22.75
CA ILE A 16 -25.55 -14.56 23.70
C ILE A 16 -25.72 -13.88 25.07
N ARG A 17 -25.88 -12.55 25.09
CA ARG A 17 -26.14 -11.81 26.33
C ARG A 17 -27.41 -12.29 27.02
N TRP A 18 -28.48 -12.53 26.27
CA TRP A 18 -29.74 -13.03 26.83
C TRP A 18 -29.59 -14.44 27.42
N VAL A 19 -28.90 -15.33 26.72
CA VAL A 19 -28.57 -16.67 27.23
C VAL A 19 -27.77 -16.57 28.54
N VAL A 20 -26.74 -15.72 28.60
CA VAL A 20 -25.96 -15.50 29.83
C VAL A 20 -26.84 -14.95 30.97
N TYR A 21 -27.68 -13.94 30.68
CA TYR A 21 -28.57 -13.33 31.67
C TYR A 21 -29.66 -14.27 32.18
N VAL A 22 -30.08 -15.28 31.42
CA VAL A 22 -31.08 -16.25 31.86
C VAL A 22 -30.42 -17.46 32.53
N CYS A 23 -29.37 -18.01 31.92
CA CYS A 23 -28.75 -19.23 32.40
C CYS A 23 -27.96 -19.03 33.70
N LEU A 24 -27.25 -17.91 33.90
CA LEU A 24 -26.50 -17.70 35.14
C LEU A 24 -27.39 -17.57 36.38
N PRO A 25 -28.48 -16.76 36.39
CA PRO A 25 -29.39 -16.72 37.54
C PRO A 25 -30.13 -18.04 37.74
N LEU A 26 -30.55 -18.72 36.66
CA LEU A 26 -31.21 -20.02 36.78
C LEU A 26 -30.25 -21.07 37.36
N GLY A 27 -28.97 -21.03 36.97
CA GLY A 27 -27.93 -21.90 37.51
C GLY A 27 -27.65 -21.61 38.99
N ALA A 28 -27.58 -20.34 39.38
CA ALA A 28 -27.42 -19.93 40.78
C ALA A 28 -28.63 -20.35 41.64
N LEU A 29 -29.84 -20.22 41.11
CA LEU A 29 -31.06 -20.71 41.74
C LEU A 29 -31.01 -22.23 41.92
N ALA A 30 -30.61 -22.97 40.87
CA ALA A 30 -30.49 -24.42 40.93
C ALA A 30 -29.46 -24.88 41.98
N ILE A 31 -28.31 -24.21 42.07
CA ILE A 31 -27.31 -24.47 43.13
C ILE A 31 -27.91 -24.19 44.52
N THR A 32 -28.60 -23.06 44.68
CA THR A 32 -29.19 -22.66 45.98
C THR A 32 -30.24 -23.67 46.43
N LEU A 33 -31.10 -24.11 45.52
CA LEU A 33 -32.10 -25.17 45.77
C LEU A 33 -31.43 -26.52 46.06
N GLY A 34 -30.33 -26.83 45.36
CA GLY A 34 -29.51 -28.01 45.62
C GLY A 34 -29.00 -28.05 47.06
N VAL A 35 -28.31 -26.99 47.49
CA VAL A 35 -27.76 -26.84 48.85
C VAL A 35 -28.88 -26.83 49.90
N TYR A 36 -29.98 -26.14 49.63
CA TYR A 36 -31.13 -26.11 50.54
C TYR A 36 -31.76 -27.49 50.72
N GLY A 37 -31.94 -28.24 49.62
CA GLY A 37 -32.48 -29.60 49.64
C GLY A 37 -31.56 -30.57 50.38
N ASP A 38 -30.25 -30.40 50.26
CA ASP A 38 -29.24 -31.20 50.97
C ASP A 38 -29.34 -31.00 52.48
N GLY A 39 -29.45 -29.75 52.93
CA GLY A 39 -29.63 -29.44 54.36
C GLY A 39 -30.92 -29.97 54.99
N HIS A 40 -31.93 -30.35 54.19
CA HIS A 40 -33.21 -30.88 54.66
C HIS A 40 -33.38 -32.39 54.39
N GLY A 41 -32.34 -33.09 53.91
CA GLY A 41 -32.42 -34.51 53.55
C GLY A 41 -33.38 -34.80 52.38
N TRP A 42 -33.72 -33.79 51.57
CA TRP A 42 -34.68 -33.95 50.46
C TRP A 42 -34.15 -34.88 49.35
N TRP A 43 -32.83 -35.08 49.29
CA TRP A 43 -32.16 -35.87 48.27
C TRP A 43 -31.94 -37.35 48.66
N ASP A 44 -32.15 -37.73 49.92
CA ASP A 44 -31.72 -39.04 50.46
C ASP A 44 -32.30 -40.24 49.71
N ASP A 45 -33.53 -40.12 49.20
CA ASP A 45 -34.22 -41.18 48.42
C ASP A 45 -34.28 -40.88 46.91
N ARG A 46 -33.57 -39.86 46.41
CA ARG A 46 -33.78 -39.29 45.06
C ARG A 46 -32.51 -39.13 44.23
N SER A 47 -31.63 -40.13 44.26
CA SER A 47 -30.34 -40.14 43.54
C SER A 47 -30.42 -39.73 42.05
N PHE A 48 -31.47 -40.15 41.34
CA PHE A 48 -31.69 -39.76 39.94
C PHE A 48 -31.89 -38.24 39.76
N LEU A 49 -32.70 -37.61 40.62
CA LEU A 49 -32.97 -36.17 40.53
C LEU A 49 -31.75 -35.35 40.90
N THR A 50 -30.93 -35.79 41.86
CA THR A 50 -29.66 -35.15 42.19
C THR A 50 -28.71 -35.15 40.99
N ASN A 51 -28.60 -36.28 40.28
CA ASN A 51 -27.78 -36.38 39.07
C ASN A 51 -28.28 -35.46 37.95
N LEU A 52 -29.61 -35.44 37.73
CA LEU A 52 -30.23 -34.56 36.74
C LEU A 52 -30.01 -33.08 37.09
N ALA A 53 -30.22 -32.71 38.36
CA ALA A 53 -30.05 -31.35 38.85
C ALA A 53 -28.59 -30.88 38.71
N SER A 54 -27.61 -31.72 39.03
CA SER A 54 -26.20 -31.37 38.85
C SER A 54 -25.82 -31.21 37.38
N SER A 55 -26.31 -32.09 36.50
CA SER A 55 -26.07 -32.03 35.06
C SER A 55 -26.71 -30.78 34.45
N PHE A 56 -27.93 -30.45 34.88
CA PHE A 56 -28.63 -29.24 34.44
C PHE A 56 -27.92 -27.98 34.94
N ALA A 57 -27.50 -27.92 36.20
CA ALA A 57 -26.70 -26.83 36.72
C ALA A 57 -25.39 -26.67 35.92
N SER A 58 -24.67 -27.77 35.66
CA SER A 58 -23.46 -27.75 34.84
C SER A 58 -23.73 -27.23 33.43
N LEU A 59 -24.85 -27.58 32.81
CA LEU A 59 -25.23 -27.08 31.50
C LEU A 59 -25.51 -25.56 31.53
N LEU A 60 -26.19 -25.07 32.56
CA LEU A 60 -26.52 -23.66 32.73
C LEU A 60 -25.28 -22.77 32.92
N PHE A 61 -24.18 -23.29 33.43
CA PHE A 61 -22.91 -22.57 33.47
C PHE A 61 -22.04 -22.83 32.24
N GLY A 62 -22.02 -24.07 31.75
CA GLY A 62 -21.16 -24.50 30.65
C GLY A 62 -21.54 -23.88 29.31
N VAL A 63 -22.83 -23.86 28.97
CA VAL A 63 -23.30 -23.33 27.67
C VAL A 63 -22.98 -21.83 27.52
N PRO A 64 -23.31 -20.94 28.48
CA PRO A 64 -22.98 -19.52 28.35
C PRO A 64 -21.46 -19.28 28.29
N LEU A 65 -20.67 -20.01 29.10
CA LEU A 65 -19.22 -19.89 29.09
C LEU A 65 -18.64 -20.28 27.72
N ALA A 66 -19.09 -21.40 27.15
CA ALA A 66 -18.66 -21.86 25.83
C ALA A 66 -19.02 -20.84 24.73
N LEU A 67 -20.22 -20.27 24.77
CA LEU A 67 -20.65 -19.24 23.82
C LEU A 67 -19.83 -17.96 23.93
N VAL A 68 -19.50 -17.53 25.15
CA VAL A 68 -18.63 -16.37 25.41
C VAL A 68 -17.24 -16.59 24.83
N VAL A 69 -16.62 -17.75 25.11
CA VAL A 69 -15.29 -18.09 24.58
C VAL A 69 -15.32 -18.18 23.05
N LEU A 70 -16.33 -18.83 22.47
CA LEU A 70 -16.46 -18.94 21.02
C LEU A 70 -16.63 -17.57 20.36
N SER A 71 -17.48 -16.71 20.92
CA SER A 71 -17.66 -15.33 20.43
C SER A 71 -16.37 -14.53 20.48
N HIS A 72 -15.55 -14.72 21.53
CA HIS A 72 -14.25 -14.08 21.63
C HIS A 72 -13.29 -14.60 20.56
N LEU A 73 -13.26 -15.92 20.32
CA LEU A 73 -12.40 -16.51 19.29
C LEU A 73 -12.79 -16.03 17.89
N SER A 74 -14.08 -15.96 17.57
CA SER A 74 -14.56 -15.43 16.29
C SER A 74 -14.14 -13.98 16.09
N ALA A 75 -14.29 -13.13 17.11
CA ALA A 75 -13.86 -11.73 17.04
C ALA A 75 -12.34 -11.59 16.78
N MET A 76 -11.52 -12.49 17.34
CA MET A 76 -10.07 -12.51 17.03
C MET A 76 -9.79 -13.00 15.61
N GLN A 77 -10.58 -13.94 15.10
CA GLN A 77 -10.44 -14.44 13.72
C GLN A 77 -10.79 -13.37 12.70
N ASP A 78 -11.85 -12.58 12.95
CA ASP A 78 -12.27 -11.50 12.05
C ASP A 78 -11.15 -10.47 11.84
N VAL A 79 -10.46 -10.07 12.90
CA VAL A 79 -9.31 -9.16 12.83
C VAL A 79 -8.17 -9.76 12.00
N VAL A 80 -7.89 -11.06 12.16
CA VAL A 80 -6.84 -11.74 11.38
C VAL A 80 -7.24 -11.84 9.91
N VAL A 81 -8.51 -12.12 9.61
CA VAL A 81 -9.03 -12.19 8.24
C VAL A 81 -8.99 -10.81 7.58
N GLU A 82 -9.48 -9.77 8.25
CA GLU A 82 -9.45 -8.39 7.76
C GLU A 82 -8.02 -7.95 7.43
N ARG A 83 -7.07 -8.22 8.35
CA ARG A 83 -5.65 -7.91 8.14
C ARG A 83 -5.06 -8.65 6.93
N ARG A 84 -5.41 -9.93 6.75
CA ARG A 84 -4.95 -10.71 5.59
C ARG A 84 -5.55 -10.21 4.28
N VAL A 85 -6.82 -9.79 4.29
CA VAL A 85 -7.48 -9.23 3.11
C VAL A 85 -6.83 -7.91 2.72
N ALA A 86 -6.66 -6.98 3.68
CA ALA A 86 -5.98 -5.71 3.45
C ALA A 86 -4.55 -5.91 2.94
N GLN A 87 -3.80 -6.85 3.53
CA GLN A 87 -2.43 -7.16 3.10
C GLN A 87 -2.37 -7.71 1.66
N ARG A 88 -3.27 -8.65 1.30
CA ARG A 88 -3.33 -9.20 -0.06
C ARG A 88 -3.71 -8.15 -1.08
N GLN A 89 -4.67 -7.29 -0.74
CA GLN A 89 -5.10 -6.20 -1.59
C GLN A 89 -3.96 -5.21 -1.81
N ALA A 90 -3.30 -4.77 -0.73
CA ALA A 90 -2.15 -3.87 -0.83
C ALA A 90 -1.03 -4.45 -1.68
N ARG A 91 -0.72 -5.75 -1.48
CA ARG A 91 0.29 -6.44 -2.30
C ARG A 91 -0.07 -6.49 -3.77
N ARG A 92 -1.32 -6.83 -4.09
CA ARG A 92 -1.78 -6.95 -5.48
C ARG A 92 -1.70 -5.60 -6.19
N VAL A 93 -2.20 -4.53 -5.56
CA VAL A 93 -2.15 -3.18 -6.14
C VAL A 93 -0.70 -2.67 -6.24
N ALA A 94 0.16 -2.99 -5.26
CA ALA A 94 1.59 -2.70 -5.32
C ALA A 94 2.30 -3.42 -6.48
N GLU A 95 2.00 -4.70 -6.69
CA GLU A 95 2.52 -5.49 -7.81
C GLU A 95 2.00 -4.95 -9.14
N ASP A 96 0.71 -4.58 -9.23
CA ASP A 96 0.11 -3.97 -10.41
C ASP A 96 0.76 -2.62 -10.73
N PHE A 97 0.96 -1.75 -9.73
CA PHE A 97 1.67 -0.48 -9.89
C PHE A 97 3.10 -0.69 -10.37
N ARG A 98 3.84 -1.63 -9.77
CA ARG A 98 5.19 -1.99 -10.21
C ARG A 98 5.20 -2.50 -11.64
N ASN A 99 4.28 -3.41 -11.98
CA ASN A 99 4.21 -3.99 -13.32
C ASN A 99 3.83 -2.94 -14.36
N ILE A 100 2.90 -2.04 -14.04
CA ILE A 100 2.57 -0.90 -14.89
C ILE A 100 3.79 -0.01 -15.07
N PHE A 101 4.49 0.31 -13.99
CA PHE A 101 5.70 1.12 -14.06
C PHE A 101 6.78 0.45 -14.95
N LEU A 102 6.96 -0.87 -14.83
CA LEU A 102 7.99 -1.63 -15.55
C LEU A 102 7.63 -2.00 -17.00
N ASN A 103 6.38 -2.40 -17.27
CA ASN A 103 5.93 -2.87 -18.60
C ASN A 103 5.97 -1.78 -19.68
N LEU A 104 6.09 -0.52 -19.29
CA LEU A 104 6.12 0.62 -20.19
C LEU A 104 7.53 0.96 -20.65
N LEU A 105 8.52 0.31 -20.06
CA LEU A 105 9.89 0.31 -20.50
C LEU A 105 10.04 -0.87 -21.47
N PRO A 106 10.61 -0.67 -22.67
CA PRO A 106 10.80 -1.73 -23.66
C PRO A 106 11.54 -2.96 -23.12
N SER A 107 12.27 -2.81 -22.02
CA SER A 107 12.84 -3.87 -21.21
C SER A 107 11.96 -4.21 -20.00
N SER A 108 11.48 -5.45 -19.89
CA SER A 108 10.83 -5.95 -18.68
C SER A 108 11.80 -6.18 -17.51
N ASP A 109 13.11 -6.02 -17.73
CA ASP A 109 14.16 -6.19 -16.73
C ASP A 109 14.50 -4.85 -16.06
N SER A 110 14.41 -4.80 -14.73
CA SER A 110 14.79 -3.60 -13.97
C SER A 110 16.28 -3.27 -14.07
N THR A 111 17.12 -4.25 -14.41
CA THR A 111 18.54 -4.06 -14.70
C THR A 111 18.73 -3.23 -15.97
N GLU A 112 18.09 -3.64 -17.07
CA GLU A 112 18.15 -2.95 -18.36
C GLU A 112 17.58 -1.52 -18.25
N LEU A 113 16.53 -1.35 -17.43
CA LEU A 113 15.99 -0.03 -17.11
C LEU A 113 17.02 0.87 -16.42
N ARG A 114 17.69 0.37 -15.37
CA ARG A 114 18.71 1.15 -14.67
C ARG A 114 19.83 1.56 -15.62
N GLU A 115 20.29 0.64 -16.46
CA GLU A 115 21.30 0.94 -17.49
C GLU A 115 20.81 1.98 -18.51
N ALA A 116 19.53 1.94 -18.90
CA ALA A 116 18.96 2.95 -19.78
C ALA A 116 18.87 4.33 -19.12
N ILE A 117 18.47 4.39 -17.84
CA ILE A 117 18.44 5.61 -17.03
C ILE A 117 19.85 6.17 -16.82
N ASP A 118 20.84 5.31 -16.54
CA ASP A 118 22.25 5.68 -16.40
C ASP A 118 22.78 6.30 -17.70
N ARG A 119 22.52 5.65 -18.85
CA ARG A 119 22.90 6.18 -20.17
C ARG A 119 22.25 7.54 -20.46
N LEU A 120 20.96 7.68 -20.16
CA LEU A 120 20.25 8.95 -20.37
C LEU A 120 20.80 10.07 -19.48
N ASP A 121 21.13 9.78 -18.22
CA ASP A 121 21.74 10.75 -17.30
C ASP A 121 23.13 11.18 -17.79
N ASP A 122 23.95 10.23 -18.25
CA ASP A 122 25.26 10.47 -18.84
C ASP A 122 25.17 11.36 -20.09
N ASP A 123 24.22 11.08 -20.98
CA ASP A 123 23.96 11.86 -22.21
C ASP A 123 23.48 13.29 -21.89
N LEU A 124 22.56 13.46 -20.93
CA LEU A 124 22.14 14.78 -20.46
C LEU A 124 23.30 15.54 -19.80
N GLY A 125 24.14 14.84 -19.04
CA GLY A 125 25.37 15.39 -18.47
C GLY A 125 26.39 15.80 -19.54
N GLN A 126 26.49 15.05 -20.64
CA GLN A 126 27.31 15.40 -21.80
C GLN A 126 26.75 16.65 -22.51
N MET A 127 25.44 16.72 -22.73
CA MET A 127 24.79 17.90 -23.32
C MET A 127 25.06 19.17 -22.49
N ARG A 128 24.89 19.08 -21.16
CA ARG A 128 25.16 20.21 -20.25
C ARG A 128 26.61 20.68 -20.33
N ARG A 129 27.58 19.75 -20.35
CA ARG A 129 29.01 20.09 -20.50
C ARG A 129 29.28 20.79 -21.83
N LEU A 130 28.76 20.27 -22.93
CA LEU A 130 28.91 20.87 -24.26
C LEU A 130 28.32 22.28 -24.33
N MET A 131 27.19 22.55 -23.68
CA MET A 131 26.60 23.88 -23.62
C MET A 131 27.50 24.91 -22.91
N VAL A 132 28.28 24.48 -21.92
CA VAL A 132 29.18 25.35 -21.15
C VAL A 132 30.51 25.54 -21.87
N GLU A 133 31.08 24.45 -22.39
CA GLU A 133 32.44 24.43 -22.96
C GLU A 133 32.49 24.88 -24.43
N ALA A 134 31.45 24.61 -25.21
CA ALA A 134 31.42 24.86 -26.65
C ALA A 134 30.03 25.33 -27.12
N PRO A 135 29.56 26.51 -26.67
CA PRO A 135 28.21 27.01 -26.99
C PRO A 135 27.94 27.23 -28.49
N GLY A 136 28.96 27.17 -29.35
CA GLY A 136 28.84 27.26 -30.81
C GLY A 136 28.84 25.91 -31.55
N ASP A 137 29.11 24.78 -30.88
CA ASP A 137 29.19 23.47 -31.53
C ASP A 137 27.81 22.80 -31.60
N ILE A 138 26.97 23.36 -32.49
CA ILE A 138 25.58 22.95 -32.69
C ILE A 138 25.48 21.48 -33.14
N ASP A 139 26.45 21.00 -33.94
CA ASP A 139 26.43 19.63 -34.44
C ASP A 139 26.67 18.60 -33.33
N ARG A 140 27.62 18.86 -32.41
CA ARG A 140 27.80 17.99 -31.23
C ARG A 140 26.59 18.00 -30.31
N LEU A 141 25.98 19.17 -30.09
CA LEU A 141 24.76 19.27 -29.29
C LEU A 141 23.59 18.52 -29.95
N ARG A 142 23.45 18.60 -31.28
CA ARG A 142 22.42 17.87 -32.03
C ARG A 142 22.61 16.37 -31.94
N LEU A 143 23.87 15.91 -32.03
CA LEU A 143 24.19 14.48 -31.97
C LEU A 143 24.01 13.91 -30.56
N ALA A 144 24.39 14.65 -29.52
CA ALA A 144 24.11 14.26 -28.12
C ALA A 144 22.59 14.23 -27.83
N ARG A 145 21.84 15.24 -28.31
CA ARG A 145 20.37 15.23 -28.22
C ARG A 145 19.77 14.05 -28.97
N SER A 146 20.24 13.74 -30.17
CA SER A 146 19.72 12.62 -30.95
C SER A 146 19.93 11.29 -30.24
N ARG A 147 21.07 11.09 -29.56
CA ARG A 147 21.32 9.90 -28.74
C ARG A 147 20.37 9.84 -27.54
N ALA A 148 20.26 10.93 -26.79
CA ALA A 148 19.33 11.03 -25.67
C ALA A 148 17.87 10.77 -26.08
N VAL A 149 17.43 11.26 -27.25
CA VAL A 149 16.07 11.04 -27.78
C VAL A 149 15.88 9.59 -28.24
N VAL A 150 16.87 8.96 -28.87
CA VAL A 150 16.79 7.54 -29.26
C VAL A 150 16.74 6.66 -28.01
N ASP A 151 17.61 6.91 -27.04
CA ASP A 151 17.63 6.18 -25.78
C ASP A 151 16.34 6.41 -24.99
N PHE A 152 15.81 7.63 -24.98
CA PHE A 152 14.50 7.92 -24.40
C PHE A 152 13.35 7.29 -25.17
N GLY A 153 13.38 7.26 -26.50
CA GLY A 153 12.37 6.58 -27.33
C GLY A 153 12.40 5.06 -27.19
N ASN A 154 13.55 4.50 -26.84
CA ASN A 154 13.72 3.11 -26.41
C ASN A 154 13.34 2.89 -24.94
N VAL A 155 12.89 3.92 -24.21
CA VAL A 155 12.49 3.87 -22.81
C VAL A 155 11.02 4.27 -22.65
N SER A 156 10.51 5.18 -23.48
CA SER A 156 9.16 5.73 -23.40
C SER A 156 8.19 5.03 -24.35
N PRO A 157 6.95 4.77 -23.92
CA PRO A 157 5.85 4.40 -24.82
C PRO A 157 5.58 5.51 -25.83
N ILE A 158 4.97 5.13 -26.97
CA ILE A 158 4.51 6.02 -28.05
C ILE A 158 3.45 7.05 -27.57
N ASP A 159 2.91 6.90 -26.35
CA ASP A 159 1.94 7.80 -25.71
C ASP A 159 2.30 8.09 -24.24
N TYR A 160 3.21 9.05 -24.02
CA TYR A 160 3.67 9.49 -22.69
C TYR A 160 2.52 10.03 -21.82
N GLU A 161 1.58 10.75 -22.42
CA GLU A 161 0.48 11.39 -21.67
C GLU A 161 -0.46 10.34 -21.10
N ALA A 162 -0.89 9.36 -21.92
CA ALA A 162 -1.69 8.25 -21.44
C ALA A 162 -0.98 7.45 -20.35
N TRP A 163 0.34 7.28 -20.49
CA TRP A 163 1.20 6.61 -19.52
C TRP A 163 1.26 7.34 -18.17
N ALA A 164 1.62 8.62 -18.18
CA ALA A 164 1.73 9.43 -16.97
C ALA A 164 0.38 9.53 -16.25
N ALA A 165 -0.72 9.68 -17.01
CA ALA A 165 -2.06 9.65 -16.47
C ALA A 165 -2.40 8.29 -15.83
N HIS A 166 -1.93 7.19 -16.40
CA HIS A 166 -2.15 5.85 -15.85
C HIS A 166 -1.35 5.62 -14.56
N ILE A 167 -0.06 5.99 -14.51
CA ILE A 167 0.74 5.94 -13.29
C ILE A 167 0.10 6.78 -12.19
N ASN A 168 -0.31 8.01 -12.50
CA ASN A 168 -0.95 8.88 -11.53
C ASN A 168 -2.22 8.24 -10.96
N ARG A 169 -3.08 7.69 -11.83
CA ARG A 169 -4.30 7.01 -11.39
C ARG A 169 -3.99 5.86 -10.42
N GLN A 170 -2.99 5.04 -10.72
CA GLN A 170 -2.62 3.92 -9.85
C GLN A 170 -2.02 4.40 -8.52
N TRP A 171 -1.22 5.46 -8.55
CA TRP A 171 -0.71 6.09 -7.33
C TRP A 171 -1.84 6.65 -6.46
N THR A 172 -2.83 7.33 -7.06
CA THR A 172 -4.03 7.80 -6.36
C THR A 172 -4.78 6.65 -5.71
N VAL A 173 -4.99 5.53 -6.41
CA VAL A 173 -5.64 4.34 -5.82
C VAL A 173 -4.82 3.81 -4.64
N LEU A 174 -3.49 3.72 -4.76
CA LEU A 174 -2.62 3.31 -3.66
C LEU A 174 -2.71 4.24 -2.43
N ASP A 175 -2.67 5.55 -2.65
CA ASP A 175 -2.59 6.53 -1.56
C ASP A 175 -3.95 6.88 -0.95
N GLU A 176 -5.02 6.91 -1.75
CA GLU A 176 -6.36 7.31 -1.29
C GLU A 176 -7.21 6.12 -0.87
N GLU A 177 -7.11 4.97 -1.54
CA GLU A 177 -7.96 3.81 -1.24
C GLU A 177 -7.22 2.76 -0.40
N ILE A 178 -6.00 2.40 -0.78
CA ILE A 178 -5.28 1.29 -0.15
C ILE A 178 -4.63 1.71 1.17
N ARG A 179 -3.98 2.87 1.23
CA ARG A 179 -3.32 3.36 2.46
C ARG A 179 -4.27 3.39 3.66
N PRO A 180 -5.50 3.96 3.59
CA PRO A 180 -6.40 3.94 4.73
C PRO A 180 -6.78 2.53 5.17
N ALA A 181 -7.01 1.60 4.24
CA ALA A 181 -7.35 0.21 4.54
C ALA A 181 -6.19 -0.55 5.21
N VAL A 182 -4.94 -0.27 4.80
CA VAL A 182 -3.75 -0.84 5.46
C VAL A 182 -3.60 -0.27 6.87
N LEU A 183 -3.76 1.04 7.03
CA LEU A 183 -3.66 1.70 8.33
C LEU A 183 -4.78 1.27 9.29
N SER A 184 -6.02 1.10 8.81
CA SER A 184 -7.14 0.60 9.62
C SER A 184 -6.90 -0.83 10.10
N ALA A 185 -6.27 -1.65 9.26
CA ALA A 185 -5.83 -3.01 9.61
C ALA A 185 -4.59 -3.06 10.52
N SER A 186 -4.12 -1.92 11.05
CA SER A 186 -2.92 -1.80 11.89
C SER A 186 -1.66 -2.39 11.22
N LEU A 187 -1.59 -2.30 9.90
CA LEU A 187 -0.41 -2.66 9.12
C LEU A 187 0.47 -1.43 8.90
N ASN A 188 1.77 -1.66 8.75
CA ASN A 188 2.69 -0.60 8.37
C ASN A 188 2.50 -0.28 6.89
N TRP A 189 2.33 1.00 6.59
CA TRP A 189 2.42 1.52 5.24
C TRP A 189 3.86 1.94 4.92
N LEU A 190 4.07 2.51 3.74
CA LEU A 190 5.27 3.26 3.40
C LEU A 190 5.56 4.32 4.47
N SER A 191 6.84 4.54 4.75
CA SER A 191 7.24 5.67 5.58
C SER A 191 6.76 6.99 4.96
N ALA A 192 6.37 7.97 5.78
CA ALA A 192 5.90 9.27 5.27
C ALA A 192 6.89 9.93 4.28
N PRO A 193 8.23 9.86 4.50
CA PRO A 193 9.20 10.36 3.52
C PRO A 193 9.19 9.58 2.20
N ALA A 194 9.02 8.25 2.23
CA ALA A 194 8.94 7.45 1.02
C ALA A 194 7.69 7.76 0.21
N ALA A 195 6.53 7.83 0.86
CA ALA A 195 5.26 8.20 0.23
C ALA A 195 5.33 9.58 -0.43
N LEU A 196 5.89 10.58 0.28
CA LEU A 196 6.07 11.92 -0.26
C LEU A 196 6.97 11.94 -1.50
N ARG A 197 8.07 11.17 -1.51
CA ARG A 197 8.99 11.09 -2.66
C ARG A 197 8.32 10.47 -3.88
N ILE A 198 7.52 9.41 -3.68
CA ILE A 198 6.77 8.79 -4.78
C ILE A 198 5.72 9.77 -5.32
N SER A 199 4.96 10.45 -4.46
CA SER A 199 4.01 11.49 -4.90
C SER A 199 4.69 12.58 -5.73
N GLN A 200 5.81 13.11 -5.25
CA GLN A 200 6.58 14.13 -5.98
C GLN A 200 7.11 13.60 -7.31
N ALA A 201 7.59 12.36 -7.36
CA ALA A 201 8.04 11.77 -8.60
C ALA A 201 6.88 11.57 -9.59
N VAL A 202 5.74 11.04 -9.14
CA VAL A 202 4.54 10.88 -9.95
C VAL A 202 4.03 12.23 -10.48
N GLU A 203 4.06 13.28 -9.66
CA GLU A 203 3.72 14.64 -10.07
C GLU A 203 4.69 15.18 -11.14
N LEU A 204 6.00 14.95 -10.96
CA LEU A 204 7.01 15.30 -11.96
C LEU A 204 6.81 14.51 -13.27
N LEU A 205 6.37 13.26 -13.21
CA LEU A 205 6.03 12.48 -14.40
C LEU A 205 4.82 13.04 -15.14
N GLN A 206 3.94 13.80 -14.51
CA GLN A 206 2.85 14.48 -15.24
C GLN A 206 3.34 15.70 -16.02
N THR A 207 4.45 16.29 -15.60
CA THR A 207 5.06 17.38 -16.36
C THR A 207 5.84 16.78 -17.53
N GLU A 208 5.29 16.87 -18.74
CA GLU A 208 5.97 16.38 -19.93
C GLU A 208 7.35 17.07 -20.04
N PRO A 209 8.45 16.31 -20.14
CA PRO A 209 9.76 16.89 -20.29
C PRO A 209 9.84 17.57 -21.67
N ALA A 210 9.77 18.90 -21.69
CA ALA A 210 9.75 19.75 -22.89
C ALA A 210 10.97 19.58 -23.83
N LEU A 211 11.92 18.73 -23.45
CA LEU A 211 13.09 18.35 -24.25
C LEU A 211 12.76 17.30 -25.33
N PHE A 212 11.70 16.50 -25.13
CA PHE A 212 11.39 15.32 -25.96
C PHE A 212 10.19 15.51 -26.91
N THR A 213 9.50 16.66 -26.84
CA THR A 213 8.45 16.99 -27.82
C THR A 213 9.05 17.42 -29.15
N ASP A 214 9.21 16.44 -30.05
CA ASP A 214 9.89 16.58 -31.33
C ASP A 214 9.26 17.66 -32.23
N SER A 215 7.94 17.86 -32.14
CA SER A 215 7.20 18.76 -33.03
C SER A 215 7.49 20.25 -32.78
N GLU A 216 7.89 20.64 -31.58
CA GLU A 216 8.01 22.06 -31.22
C GLU A 216 9.45 22.56 -31.32
N VAL A 217 10.41 21.70 -30.97
CA VAL A 217 11.84 22.00 -31.15
C VAL A 217 12.18 22.04 -32.64
N ASP A 218 11.66 21.10 -33.44
CA ASP A 218 11.96 21.07 -34.87
C ASP A 218 11.29 22.22 -35.65
N ARG A 219 10.11 22.69 -35.20
CA ARG A 219 9.49 23.94 -35.67
C ARG A 219 10.28 25.19 -35.28
N ARG A 220 10.88 25.23 -34.09
CA ARG A 220 11.65 26.40 -33.60
C ARG A 220 13.04 26.47 -34.19
N ILE A 221 13.74 25.34 -34.35
CA ILE A 221 15.04 25.27 -35.04
C ILE A 221 14.89 25.76 -36.49
N ARG A 222 13.81 25.39 -37.20
CA ARG A 222 13.55 25.92 -38.55
C ARG A 222 13.17 27.40 -38.60
N ARG A 223 12.67 27.98 -37.50
CA ARG A 223 12.17 29.36 -37.47
C ARG A 223 13.19 30.41 -37.00
N ARG A 224 14.34 30.03 -36.42
CA ARG A 224 15.20 31.00 -35.73
C ARG A 224 16.69 30.80 -35.99
N THR A 225 17.19 31.62 -36.90
CA THR A 225 18.60 31.93 -37.14
C THR A 225 19.07 33.14 -36.30
N ASP A 226 18.30 33.58 -35.29
CA ASP A 226 18.66 34.70 -34.40
C ASP A 226 19.08 34.18 -33.02
N LEU A 227 20.38 34.18 -32.75
CA LEU A 227 21.11 33.25 -31.86
C LEU A 227 21.61 33.86 -30.53
N ARG A 228 20.76 34.48 -29.70
CA ARG A 228 21.23 34.93 -28.36
C ARG A 228 20.29 34.70 -27.18
N THR A 229 18.98 34.55 -27.41
CA THR A 229 18.00 34.28 -26.35
C THR A 229 17.75 32.80 -26.09
N ASN A 230 18.45 31.89 -26.77
CA ASN A 230 18.11 30.46 -26.80
C ASN A 230 18.93 29.60 -25.81
N GLY A 231 20.06 30.10 -25.31
CA GLY A 231 20.93 29.33 -24.39
C GLY A 231 20.25 29.01 -23.06
N ASP A 232 19.50 29.97 -22.51
CA ASP A 232 18.82 29.82 -21.22
C ASP A 232 17.65 28.84 -21.30
N ASP A 233 16.90 28.80 -22.41
CA ASP A 233 15.78 27.85 -22.60
C ASP A 233 16.28 26.40 -22.69
N VAL A 234 17.32 26.15 -23.50
CA VAL A 234 17.89 24.81 -23.64
C VAL A 234 18.49 24.32 -22.31
N GLY A 235 19.16 25.20 -21.57
CA GLY A 235 19.76 24.87 -20.27
C GLY A 235 18.70 24.49 -19.24
N ASN A 236 17.60 25.25 -19.19
CA ASN A 236 16.47 24.95 -18.31
C ASN A 236 15.80 23.61 -18.65
N ARG A 237 15.65 23.29 -19.94
CA ARG A 237 15.10 22.00 -20.35
C ARG A 237 16.02 20.84 -19.96
N VAL A 238 17.32 20.94 -20.23
CA VAL A 238 18.30 19.89 -19.84
C VAL A 238 18.25 19.66 -18.34
N LYS A 239 18.18 20.74 -17.54
CA LYS A 239 17.99 20.63 -16.09
C LYS A 239 16.70 19.91 -15.72
N GLN A 240 15.57 20.26 -16.34
CA GLN A 240 14.28 19.60 -16.09
C GLN A 240 14.33 18.10 -16.44
N ALA A 241 14.98 17.73 -17.55
CA ALA A 241 15.17 16.34 -17.93
C ALA A 241 16.03 15.58 -16.90
N GLN A 242 17.11 16.19 -16.37
CA GLN A 242 17.91 15.57 -15.30
C GLN A 242 17.12 15.37 -14.01
N GLU A 243 16.30 16.36 -13.62
CA GLU A 243 15.41 16.25 -12.46
C GLU A 243 14.41 15.10 -12.63
N TRP A 244 13.86 14.95 -13.84
CA TRP A 244 12.95 13.86 -14.22
C TRP A 244 13.62 12.49 -14.17
N VAL A 245 14.82 12.34 -14.76
CA VAL A 245 15.61 11.10 -14.72
C VAL A 245 15.97 10.71 -13.28
N GLY A 246 16.37 11.70 -12.46
CA GLY A 246 16.63 11.49 -11.05
C GLY A 246 15.37 11.08 -10.26
N ALA A 247 14.20 11.61 -10.62
CA ALA A 247 12.93 11.21 -10.01
C ALA A 247 12.55 9.76 -10.36
N LEU A 248 12.71 9.36 -11.63
CA LEU A 248 12.52 7.97 -12.05
C LEU A 248 13.41 7.00 -11.28
N ARG A 249 14.73 7.27 -11.24
CA ARG A 249 15.71 6.44 -10.54
C ARG A 249 15.31 6.21 -9.08
N ARG A 250 15.02 7.29 -8.35
CA ARG A 250 14.59 7.22 -6.95
C ARG A 250 13.29 6.45 -6.76
N THR A 251 12.36 6.57 -7.72
CA THR A 251 11.08 5.85 -7.67
C THR A 251 11.29 4.36 -7.83
N ILE A 252 12.13 3.94 -8.78
CA ILE A 252 12.50 2.53 -8.98
C ILE A 252 13.14 1.97 -7.73
N GLU A 253 14.14 2.68 -7.17
CA GLU A 253 14.81 2.28 -5.93
C GLU A 253 13.82 2.10 -4.77
N LEU A 254 12.90 3.06 -4.59
CA LEU A 254 11.87 3.00 -3.54
C LEU A 254 10.87 1.86 -3.77
N ILE A 255 10.41 1.68 -5.00
CA ILE A 255 9.51 0.58 -5.40
C ILE A 255 10.19 -0.76 -5.05
N GLU A 256 11.45 -0.93 -5.41
CA GLU A 256 12.18 -2.18 -5.18
C GLU A 256 12.57 -2.39 -3.72
N SER A 257 12.84 -1.34 -2.95
CA SER A 257 13.22 -1.48 -1.54
C SER A 257 12.04 -1.60 -0.58
N GLU A 258 10.94 -0.86 -0.83
CA GLU A 258 9.84 -0.70 0.13
C GLU A 258 8.61 -1.58 -0.20
N LEU A 259 8.29 -1.83 -1.48
CA LEU A 259 7.13 -2.68 -1.81
C LEU A 259 7.27 -4.13 -1.32
N PRO A 260 8.47 -4.76 -1.34
CA PRO A 260 8.64 -6.08 -0.77
C PRO A 260 8.44 -6.10 0.76
N VAL A 261 8.68 -4.98 1.45
CA VAL A 261 8.51 -4.87 2.90
C VAL A 261 7.03 -4.97 3.29
N LEU A 262 6.13 -4.45 2.45
CA LEU A 262 4.68 -4.67 2.57
C LEU A 262 4.31 -6.17 2.45
N ALA A 263 5.15 -6.98 1.79
CA ALA A 263 4.91 -8.40 1.56
C ALA A 263 5.48 -9.33 2.67
N THR A 264 6.53 -8.94 3.38
CA THR A 264 7.28 -9.87 4.26
C THR A 264 7.21 -9.60 5.76
N ARG A 265 6.89 -8.39 6.22
CA ARG A 265 6.81 -8.09 7.67
C ARG A 265 5.44 -8.48 8.27
N SER A 266 5.16 -9.78 8.33
CA SER A 266 4.19 -10.34 9.30
C SER A 266 4.87 -11.20 10.36
N SER A 267 6.11 -10.87 10.75
CA SER A 267 6.74 -11.51 11.90
C SER A 267 6.04 -11.03 13.17
N PHE A 268 5.03 -11.79 13.58
CA PHE A 268 4.41 -11.69 14.89
C PHE A 268 5.48 -11.84 15.98
N ASN A 269 5.72 -10.75 16.71
CA ASN A 269 6.06 -10.76 18.13
C ASN A 269 4.85 -10.19 18.88
#